data_AF-A0A842XA28-F1
#
_entry.id   AF-A0A842XA28-F1
#
_cell.length_a   1.000
_cell.length_b   1.000
_cell.length_c   1.000
_cell.angle_alpha   90.00
_cell.angle_beta   90.00
_cell.angle_gamma   90.00
#
_symmetry.space_group_name_H-M   'P 1'
#
loop_
_entity.id
_entity.type
_entity.pdbx_description
1 polymer ?
#
loop_
_entity_poly.entity_id
_entity_poly.type
_entity_poly.pdbx_seq_one_letter_code
_entity_poly.pdbx_strand_id
1 'polypeptide(L)'
;MKKYRSRLENAQGFGEVWEIVKDTVKSSLDERRVGMMLFLDDLPLRLGAYHPLGTNNIVLNRALVHIVEVATKSKLLVNAFVYILLLHEYLHALGRPSEAQVRPLAYKISRQSFGEDHIATKLAEMGPWSLLKDIPIDVIDVPKRVMEIVKDFERATERYIV
;
A
#
# COMPACT_ATOMS: atom_id res chain seq x y z
N MET A 1 -1.38 17.57 -8.65
CA MET A 1 -2.59 16.88 -8.16
C MET A 1 -3.22 15.89 -9.15
N LYS A 2 -3.49 16.24 -10.42
CA LYS A 2 -4.13 15.28 -11.38
C LYS A 2 -3.26 14.07 -11.78
N LYS A 3 -1.93 14.21 -11.77
CA LYS A 3 -0.98 13.18 -12.25
C LYS A 3 -1.08 11.84 -11.49
N TYR A 4 -1.18 11.87 -10.15
CA TYR A 4 -1.19 10.63 -9.36
C TYR A 4 -2.53 9.90 -9.41
N ARG A 5 -3.65 10.62 -9.57
CA ARG A 5 -4.98 10.00 -9.67
C ARG A 5 -5.05 9.01 -10.83
N SER A 6 -4.75 9.49 -12.04
CA SER A 6 -4.75 8.64 -13.23
C SER A 6 -3.72 7.52 -13.16
N ARG A 7 -2.53 7.78 -12.61
CA ARG A 7 -1.53 6.71 -12.41
C ARG A 7 -2.02 5.61 -11.47
N LEU A 8 -2.63 5.98 -10.36
CA LEU A 8 -3.12 5.01 -9.37
C LEU A 8 -4.30 4.20 -9.90
N GLU A 9 -5.21 4.84 -10.63
CA GLU A 9 -6.33 4.15 -11.29
C GLU A 9 -5.85 3.13 -12.32
N ASN A 10 -4.83 3.47 -13.11
CA ASN A 10 -4.36 2.65 -14.21
C ASN A 10 -3.26 1.65 -13.83
N ALA A 11 -2.69 1.74 -12.63
CA ALA A 11 -1.57 0.90 -12.18
C ALA A 11 -1.85 -0.60 -12.36
N GLN A 12 -0.92 -1.31 -13.00
CA GLN A 12 -0.99 -2.75 -13.30
C GLN A 12 -0.14 -3.53 -12.29
N GLY A 13 -0.65 -3.68 -11.08
CA GLY A 13 -0.03 -4.49 -10.03
C GLY A 13 0.80 -3.70 -9.00
N PHE A 14 1.41 -4.45 -8.08
CA PHE A 14 2.03 -3.90 -6.87
C PHE A 14 3.23 -3.00 -7.13
N GLY A 15 4.08 -3.34 -8.11
CA GLY A 15 5.26 -2.52 -8.44
C GLY A 15 4.89 -1.12 -8.95
N GLU A 16 3.85 -0.98 -9.76
CA GLU A 16 3.40 0.33 -10.22
C GLU A 16 2.76 1.16 -9.09
N VAL A 17 2.01 0.53 -8.20
CA VAL A 17 1.49 1.18 -7.00
C VAL A 17 2.65 1.62 -6.08
N TRP A 18 3.69 0.81 -5.97
CA TRP A 18 4.88 1.12 -5.17
C TRP A 18 5.64 2.35 -5.69
N GLU A 19 5.82 2.47 -7.00
CA GLU A 19 6.41 3.69 -7.57
C GLU A 19 5.59 4.95 -7.25
N ILE A 20 4.25 4.82 -7.21
CA ILE A 20 3.39 5.94 -6.79
C ILE A 20 3.62 6.26 -5.31
N VAL A 21 3.72 5.26 -4.43
CA VAL A 21 4.04 5.46 -3.00
C VAL A 21 5.36 6.21 -2.83
N LYS A 22 6.42 5.80 -3.52
CA LYS A 22 7.73 6.48 -3.45
C LYS A 22 7.64 7.92 -3.95
N ASP A 23 6.98 8.15 -5.08
CA ASP A 23 6.85 9.47 -5.68
C ASP A 23 6.04 10.44 -4.81
N THR A 24 4.94 9.99 -4.22
CA THR A 24 4.10 10.83 -3.34
C THR A 24 4.84 11.19 -2.06
N VAL A 25 5.56 10.23 -1.46
CA VAL A 25 6.39 10.47 -0.27
C VAL A 25 7.53 11.44 -0.57
N LYS A 26 8.27 11.22 -1.67
CA LYS A 26 9.34 12.13 -2.09
C LYS A 26 8.79 13.54 -2.34
N SER A 27 7.65 13.66 -3.00
CA SER A 27 7.03 14.96 -3.28
C SER A 27 6.54 15.69 -2.02
N SER A 28 6.14 14.96 -0.97
CA SER A 28 5.55 15.55 0.25
C SER A 28 6.54 15.76 1.39
N LEU A 29 7.55 14.90 1.51
CA LEU A 29 8.51 14.88 2.62
C LEU A 29 9.97 15.09 2.18
N ASP A 30 10.25 15.10 0.88
CA ASP A 30 11.61 15.10 0.31
C ASP A 30 12.47 13.86 0.68
N GLU A 31 11.84 12.82 1.21
CA GLU A 31 12.51 11.59 1.66
C GLU A 31 12.41 10.45 0.63
N ARG A 32 13.43 9.57 0.64
CA ARG A 32 13.46 8.37 -0.20
C ARG A 32 14.28 7.26 0.47
N ARG A 33 13.82 6.02 0.32
CA ARG A 33 14.54 4.78 0.58
C ARG A 33 14.34 3.84 -0.61
N VAL A 34 15.38 3.10 -0.97
CA VAL A 34 15.41 2.18 -2.12
C VAL A 34 15.69 0.76 -1.66
N GLY A 35 15.52 -0.20 -2.57
CA GLY A 35 15.85 -1.61 -2.31
C GLY A 35 14.85 -2.31 -1.41
N MET A 36 13.60 -1.88 -1.40
CA MET A 36 12.53 -2.54 -0.65
C MET A 36 12.08 -3.81 -1.38
N MET A 37 11.63 -4.81 -0.62
CA MET A 37 11.10 -6.07 -1.14
C MET A 37 9.66 -6.26 -0.65
N LEU A 38 8.79 -6.79 -1.51
CA LEU A 38 7.41 -7.10 -1.15
C LEU A 38 7.20 -8.62 -1.13
N PHE A 39 6.67 -9.09 -0.01
CA PHE A 39 6.20 -10.45 0.18
C PHE A 39 4.67 -10.44 0.28
N LEU A 40 4.02 -11.44 -0.29
CA LEU A 40 2.60 -11.69 -0.18
C LEU A 40 2.38 -12.90 0.71
N ASP A 41 1.57 -12.75 1.76
CA ASP A 41 1.23 -13.83 2.67
C ASP A 41 -0.26 -13.75 3.05
N ASP A 42 -0.83 -14.87 3.51
CA ASP A 42 -2.23 -14.94 3.93
C ASP A 42 -2.32 -14.74 5.45
N LEU A 43 -2.39 -13.47 5.87
CA LEU A 43 -2.34 -13.04 7.27
C LEU A 43 -3.75 -12.90 7.87
N PRO A 44 -3.90 -12.82 9.21
CA PRO A 44 -5.18 -12.47 9.83
C PRO A 44 -5.73 -11.15 9.26
N LEU A 45 -7.04 -11.08 8.99
CA LEU A 45 -7.67 -9.93 8.31
C LEU A 45 -7.56 -8.58 9.04
N ARG A 46 -7.27 -8.63 10.34
CA ARG A 46 -6.95 -7.44 11.15
C ARG A 46 -5.55 -6.87 10.87
N LEU A 47 -4.74 -7.54 10.06
CA LEU A 47 -3.39 -7.16 9.69
C LEU A 47 -3.34 -6.98 8.16
N GLY A 48 -3.21 -5.73 7.70
CA GLY A 48 -3.20 -5.42 6.27
C GLY A 48 -1.82 -5.58 5.64
N ALA A 49 -0.79 -5.12 6.33
CA ALA A 49 0.61 -5.35 5.99
C ALA A 49 1.45 -5.20 7.26
N TYR A 50 2.73 -5.55 7.19
CA TYR A 50 3.71 -5.16 8.20
C TYR A 50 5.12 -5.05 7.61
N HIS A 51 5.90 -4.11 8.16
CA HIS A 51 7.33 -3.97 7.97
C HIS A 51 8.08 -4.53 9.19
N PRO A 52 8.79 -5.67 9.07
CA PRO A 52 9.68 -6.12 10.13
C PRO A 52 10.78 -5.08 10.37
N LEU A 53 10.88 -4.59 11.60
CA LEU A 53 11.84 -3.55 11.97
C LEU A 53 13.28 -3.93 11.59
N GLY A 54 14.01 -2.98 11.02
CA GLY A 54 15.41 -3.17 10.62
C GLY A 54 15.61 -3.96 9.32
N THR A 55 14.54 -4.35 8.63
CA THR A 55 14.62 -5.03 7.34
C THR A 55 14.37 -4.06 6.18
N ASN A 56 14.41 -4.56 4.95
CA ASN A 56 13.91 -3.90 3.75
C ASN A 56 12.61 -4.55 3.23
N ASN A 57 11.92 -5.33 4.07
CA ASN A 57 10.78 -6.14 3.66
C ASN A 57 9.46 -5.47 4.02
N ILE A 58 8.48 -5.55 3.14
CA ILE A 58 7.07 -5.33 3.45
C ILE A 58 6.36 -6.66 3.20
N VAL A 59 5.55 -7.11 4.16
CA VAL A 59 4.69 -8.27 3.98
C VAL A 59 3.25 -7.79 3.87
N LEU A 60 2.62 -7.99 2.72
CA LEU A 60 1.25 -7.56 2.44
C LEU A 60 0.29 -8.75 2.56
N ASN A 61 -0.86 -8.51 3.18
CA ASN A 61 -1.91 -9.50 3.33
C ASN A 61 -2.64 -9.74 2.01
N ARG A 62 -2.23 -10.78 1.29
CA ARG A 62 -2.80 -11.20 0.01
C ARG A 62 -4.26 -11.60 0.14
N ALA A 63 -4.61 -12.30 1.22
CA ALA A 63 -5.99 -12.68 1.51
C ALA A 63 -6.91 -11.46 1.61
N LEU A 64 -6.45 -10.43 2.32
CA LEU A 64 -7.21 -9.20 2.48
C LEU A 64 -7.38 -8.42 1.17
N VAL A 65 -6.31 -8.31 0.38
CA VAL A 65 -6.37 -7.68 -0.96
C VAL A 65 -7.35 -8.42 -1.87
N HIS A 66 -7.32 -9.75 -1.86
CA HIS A 66 -8.22 -10.57 -2.66
C HIS A 66 -9.69 -10.39 -2.26
N ILE A 67 -10.00 -10.31 -0.97
CA ILE A 67 -11.35 -10.00 -0.48
C ILE A 67 -11.84 -8.66 -1.03
N VAL A 68 -11.01 -7.62 -0.95
CA VAL A 68 -11.35 -6.29 -1.48
C VAL A 68 -11.58 -6.34 -2.99
N GLU A 69 -10.75 -7.08 -3.72
CA GLU A 69 -10.87 -7.25 -5.17
C GLU A 69 -12.20 -7.91 -5.55
N VAL A 70 -12.52 -9.04 -4.94
CA VAL A 70 -13.76 -9.81 -5.22
C VAL A 70 -15.00 -9.00 -4.85
N ALA A 71 -14.99 -8.33 -3.69
CA ALA A 71 -16.15 -7.62 -3.17
C ALA A 71 -16.45 -6.31 -3.92
N THR A 72 -15.41 -5.55 -4.26
CA THR A 72 -15.59 -4.22 -4.86
C THR A 72 -15.67 -4.26 -6.39
N LYS A 73 -15.05 -5.26 -7.03
CA LYS A 73 -14.88 -5.35 -8.49
C LYS A 73 -14.37 -4.04 -9.12
N SER A 74 -13.61 -3.27 -8.35
CA SER A 74 -13.15 -1.93 -8.72
C SER A 74 -11.65 -1.84 -8.59
N LYS A 75 -10.98 -1.75 -9.74
CA LYS A 75 -9.53 -1.62 -9.80
C LYS A 75 -9.01 -0.40 -9.02
N LEU A 76 -9.73 0.73 -9.11
CA LEU A 76 -9.38 1.94 -8.37
C LEU A 76 -9.42 1.72 -6.85
N LEU A 77 -10.45 1.03 -6.35
CA LEU A 77 -10.58 0.73 -4.92
C LEU A 77 -9.45 -0.19 -4.45
N VAL A 78 -9.16 -1.26 -5.20
CA VAL A 78 -8.05 -2.19 -4.91
C VAL A 78 -6.71 -1.45 -4.89
N ASN A 79 -6.42 -0.66 -5.93
CA ASN A 79 -5.16 0.08 -6.03
C ASN A 79 -5.01 1.11 -4.90
N ALA A 80 -6.09 1.82 -4.55
CA ALA A 80 -6.08 2.77 -3.44
C ALA A 80 -5.87 2.09 -2.09
N PHE A 81 -6.48 0.92 -1.88
CA PHE A 81 -6.32 0.11 -0.68
C PHE A 81 -4.87 -0.36 -0.53
N VAL A 82 -4.30 -0.95 -1.58
CA VAL A 82 -2.90 -1.36 -1.63
C VAL A 82 -1.96 -0.17 -1.40
N TYR A 83 -2.23 0.97 -2.06
CA TYR A 83 -1.43 2.19 -1.88
C TYR A 83 -1.37 2.63 -0.42
N ILE A 84 -2.49 2.62 0.30
CA ILE A 84 -2.52 3.03 1.72
C ILE A 84 -1.77 2.04 2.62
N LEU A 85 -1.91 0.73 2.39
CA LEU A 85 -1.15 -0.27 3.13
C LEU A 85 0.36 -0.12 2.90
N LEU A 86 0.79 0.02 1.65
CA LEU A 86 2.21 0.19 1.31
C LEU A 86 2.77 1.53 1.79
N LEU A 87 2.01 2.62 1.72
CA LEU A 87 2.41 3.93 2.24
C LEU A 87 2.65 3.87 3.75
N HIS A 88 1.76 3.20 4.49
CA HIS A 88 1.86 3.02 5.94
C HIS A 88 3.18 2.31 6.30
N GLU A 89 3.43 1.16 5.70
CA GLU A 89 4.64 0.38 5.95
C GLU A 89 5.92 1.07 5.47
N TYR A 90 5.85 1.83 4.38
CA TYR A 90 6.99 2.60 3.91
C TYR A 90 7.34 3.75 4.86
N LEU A 91 6.36 4.40 5.49
CA LEU A 91 6.63 5.41 6.52
C LEU A 91 7.32 4.78 7.74
N HIS A 92 6.93 3.56 8.14
CA HIS A 92 7.68 2.79 9.14
C HIS A 92 9.11 2.51 8.67
N ALA A 93 9.30 2.10 7.41
CA ALA A 93 10.63 1.88 6.83
C ALA A 93 11.46 3.17 6.72
N LEU A 94 10.84 4.35 6.68
CA LEU A 94 11.52 5.65 6.75
C LEU A 94 11.78 6.12 8.20
N GLY A 95 11.60 5.23 9.18
CA GLY A 95 11.96 5.49 10.57
C GLY A 95 10.88 6.20 11.37
N ARG A 96 9.59 6.08 11.01
CA ARG A 96 8.47 6.55 11.85
C ARG A 96 7.93 5.36 12.64
N PRO A 97 8.35 5.14 13.90
CA PRO A 97 8.01 3.91 14.62
C PRO A 97 6.59 3.90 15.19
N SER A 98 5.93 5.05 15.35
CA SER A 98 4.64 5.13 16.04
C SER A 98 3.47 5.40 15.10
N GLU A 99 2.36 4.70 15.35
CA GLU A 99 1.08 4.90 14.66
C GLU A 99 0.59 6.36 14.72
N ALA A 100 0.86 7.04 15.85
CA ALA A 100 0.52 8.44 16.05
C ALA A 100 1.26 9.38 15.10
N GLN A 101 2.43 8.97 14.58
CA GLN A 101 3.16 9.71 13.55
C GLN A 101 2.76 9.26 12.14
N VAL A 102 2.61 7.96 11.91
CA VAL A 102 2.35 7.41 10.57
C VAL A 102 0.98 7.80 10.06
N ARG A 103 -0.08 7.71 10.87
CA ARG A 103 -1.46 7.98 10.41
C ARG A 103 -1.67 9.41 9.92
N PRO A 104 -1.27 10.46 10.66
CA PRO A 104 -1.39 11.83 10.15
C PRO A 104 -0.56 12.09 8.90
N LEU A 105 0.62 11.46 8.78
CA LEU A 105 1.48 11.59 7.61
C LEU A 105 0.87 10.91 6.38
N ALA A 106 0.35 9.69 6.52
CA ALA A 106 -0.32 8.97 5.45
C ALA A 106 -1.53 9.76 4.91
N TYR A 107 -2.32 10.37 5.80
CA TYR A 107 -3.41 11.27 5.43
C TYR A 107 -2.90 12.53 4.72
N LYS A 108 -1.91 13.23 5.28
CA LYS A 108 -1.32 14.44 4.69
C LYS A 108 -0.81 14.18 3.28
N ILE A 109 -0.02 13.12 3.09
CA ILE A 109 0.59 12.76 1.80
C ILE A 109 -0.51 12.43 0.78
N SER A 110 -1.50 11.63 1.19
CA SER A 110 -2.62 11.27 0.32
C SER A 110 -3.44 12.50 -0.10
N ARG A 111 -3.76 13.38 0.86
CA ARG A 111 -4.49 14.62 0.57
C ARG A 111 -3.72 15.55 -0.36
N GLN A 112 -2.41 15.73 -0.16
CA GLN A 112 -1.57 16.56 -1.02
C GLN A 112 -1.44 15.98 -2.44
N SER A 113 -1.34 14.66 -2.54
CA SER A 113 -1.08 13.97 -3.81
C SER A 113 -2.33 13.79 -4.65
N PHE A 114 -3.43 13.38 -4.02
CA PHE A 114 -4.68 13.03 -4.69
C PHE A 114 -5.81 14.03 -4.44
N GLY A 115 -5.75 14.91 -3.45
CA GLY A 115 -6.86 15.78 -3.05
C GLY A 115 -7.83 15.10 -2.08
N GLU A 116 -8.72 15.89 -1.50
CA GLU A 116 -9.53 15.50 -0.34
C GLU A 116 -10.58 14.42 -0.65
N ASP A 117 -11.26 14.53 -1.79
CA ASP A 117 -12.35 13.60 -2.16
C ASP A 117 -11.87 12.30 -2.78
N HIS A 118 -10.56 12.12 -2.96
CA HIS A 118 -10.04 10.90 -3.57
C HIS A 118 -10.10 9.74 -2.57
N ILE A 119 -10.46 8.55 -3.08
CA ILE A 119 -10.64 7.35 -2.25
C ILE A 119 -9.40 7.02 -1.39
N ALA A 120 -8.18 7.15 -1.93
CA ALA A 120 -6.96 6.94 -1.15
C ALA A 120 -6.89 7.88 0.07
N THR A 121 -7.28 9.14 -0.08
CA THR A 121 -7.32 10.12 1.03
C THR A 121 -8.38 9.73 2.07
N LYS A 122 -9.56 9.30 1.63
CA LYS A 122 -10.64 8.85 2.53
C LYS A 122 -10.25 7.57 3.28
N LEU A 123 -9.56 6.63 2.64
CA LEU A 123 -9.02 5.43 3.29
C LEU A 123 -7.92 5.78 4.31
N ALA A 124 -7.06 6.77 4.02
CA ALA A 124 -6.05 7.24 4.96
C ALA A 124 -6.67 7.90 6.21
N GLU A 125 -7.78 8.61 6.02
CA GLU A 125 -8.52 9.31 7.08
C GLU A 125 -9.32 8.35 7.96
N MET A 126 -10.15 7.50 7.35
CA MET A 126 -11.07 6.59 8.04
C MET A 126 -10.41 5.26 8.45
N GLY A 127 -9.21 4.99 7.94
CA GLY A 127 -8.52 3.71 8.02
C GLY A 127 -8.95 2.74 6.90
N PRO A 128 -8.04 1.86 6.43
CA PRO A 128 -8.30 0.99 5.28
C PRO A 128 -9.43 -0.02 5.52
N TRP A 129 -9.68 -0.40 6.78
CA TRP A 129 -10.80 -1.27 7.16
C TRP A 129 -12.19 -0.63 6.96
N SER A 130 -12.29 0.68 6.70
CA SER A 130 -13.58 1.30 6.35
C SER A 130 -14.19 0.69 5.09
N LEU A 131 -13.36 0.19 4.17
CA LEU A 131 -13.79 -0.48 2.94
C LEU A 131 -14.42 -1.85 3.19
N LEU A 132 -14.15 -2.46 4.35
CA LEU A 132 -14.60 -3.82 4.67
C LEU A 132 -15.92 -3.87 5.45
N LYS A 133 -16.43 -2.74 5.94
CA LYS A 133 -17.58 -2.70 6.86
C LYS A 133 -18.83 -3.35 6.30
N ASP A 134 -19.04 -3.25 4.99
CA ASP A 134 -20.22 -3.76 4.30
C ASP A 134 -19.91 -5.00 3.45
N ILE A 135 -18.72 -5.58 3.59
CA ILE A 135 -18.31 -6.77 2.84
C ILE A 135 -18.67 -8.02 3.67
N PRO A 136 -19.41 -8.99 3.10
CA PRO A 136 -19.64 -10.28 3.75
C PRO A 136 -18.35 -11.12 3.63
N ILE A 137 -17.42 -10.93 4.57
CA ILE A 137 -16.09 -11.56 4.51
C ILE A 137 -16.18 -13.08 4.77
N ASP A 138 -17.19 -13.50 5.53
CA ASP A 138 -17.46 -14.89 5.92
C ASP A 138 -17.84 -15.80 4.76
N VAL A 139 -18.29 -15.25 3.62
CA VAL A 139 -18.66 -16.03 2.43
C VAL A 139 -17.56 -16.08 1.37
N ILE A 140 -16.45 -15.36 1.55
CA ILE A 140 -15.34 -15.32 0.59
C ILE A 140 -14.32 -16.38 0.97
N ASP A 141 -14.24 -17.45 0.18
CA ASP A 141 -13.21 -18.46 0.34
C ASP A 141 -11.85 -17.87 -0.05
N VAL A 142 -10.90 -17.94 0.88
CA VAL A 142 -9.53 -17.48 0.64
C VAL A 142 -8.58 -18.66 0.83
N PRO A 143 -8.10 -19.28 -0.26
CA PRO A 143 -7.22 -20.43 -0.16
C PRO A 143 -5.89 -19.99 0.46
N LYS A 144 -5.44 -20.74 1.48
CA LYS A 144 -4.10 -20.58 2.04
C LYS A 144 -3.07 -20.97 1.00
N ARG A 145 -2.15 -20.05 0.73
CA ARG A 145 -1.03 -20.23 -0.19
C ARG A 145 0.27 -19.98 0.56
N VAL A 146 1.35 -20.53 0.03
CA VAL A 146 2.69 -20.22 0.54
C VAL A 146 3.01 -18.74 0.32
N MET A 147 3.89 -18.20 1.16
CA MET A 147 4.41 -16.85 0.99
C MET A 147 5.09 -16.70 -0.37
N GLU A 148 4.86 -15.57 -1.03
CA GLU A 148 5.32 -15.29 -2.40
C GLU A 148 6.11 -13.98 -2.45
N ILE A 149 7.14 -13.91 -3.29
CA ILE A 149 7.94 -12.69 -3.53
C ILE A 149 7.43 -12.00 -4.79
N VAL A 150 7.14 -10.69 -4.71
CA VAL A 150 6.82 -9.86 -5.88
C VAL A 150 8.12 -9.43 -6.56
N LYS A 151 8.46 -10.09 -7.67
CA LYS A 151 9.76 -9.98 -8.34
C LYS A 151 10.03 -8.62 -8.99
N ASP A 152 8.99 -7.89 -9.35
CA ASP A 152 9.02 -6.60 -10.05
C ASP A 152 8.68 -5.42 -9.13
N PHE A 153 8.72 -5.63 -7.82
CA PHE A 153 8.29 -4.63 -6.84
C PHE A 153 9.15 -3.37 -6.87
N GLU A 154 10.47 -3.52 -6.86
CA GLU A 154 11.40 -2.40 -6.96
C GLU A 154 12.01 -2.39 -8.37
N ARG A 155 11.79 -1.31 -9.12
CA ARG A 155 12.46 -1.14 -10.42
C ARG A 155 13.96 -0.95 -10.18
N ALA A 156 14.78 -1.67 -10.95
CA ALA A 156 16.23 -1.52 -10.92
C ALA A 156 16.61 -0.07 -11.21
N THR A 157 16.88 0.70 -10.16
CA THR A 157 17.37 2.07 -10.27
C THR A 157 18.88 2.02 -10.05
N GLU A 158 19.57 1.96 -11.18
CA GLU A 158 21.03 2.02 -11.34
C GLU A 158 21.82 0.82 -10.81
N ARG A 159 22.90 0.53 -11.54
CA ARG A 159 23.74 -0.66 -11.41
C ARG A 159 24.31 -0.71 -9.99
N TYR A 160 24.19 -1.84 -9.32
CA TYR A 160 25.12 -2.18 -8.24
C TYR A 160 26.53 -1.94 -8.79
N ILE A 161 27.26 -1.00 -8.20
CA ILE A 161 28.70 -0.89 -8.46
C ILE A 161 29.29 -2.17 -7.86
N VAL A 162 29.86 -2.99 -8.74
CA VAL A 162 30.69 -4.16 -8.40
C VAL A 162 32.03 -3.66 -7.88
#